data_AF-A0A2T0Y5K9-F1
#
_entry.id   AF-A0A2T0Y5K9-F1
#
_cell.length_a   1.000
_cell.length_b   1.000
_cell.length_c   1.000
_cell.angle_alpha   90.00
_cell.angle_beta   90.00
_cell.angle_gamma   90.00
#
_symmetry.space_group_name_H-M   'P 1'
#
loop_
_entity.id
_entity.type
_entity.pdbx_description
1 polymer ?
#
loop_
_entity_poly.entity_id
_entity_poly.type
_entity_poly.pdbx_seq_one_letter_code
_entity_poly.pdbx_strand_id
1 'polypeptide(L)' 'MTHPTPDDVHSAVHWALSHDLAALLAYRQVGHLDRSARWQADAALVARWQDATRTGLRDAGPRGLVAELPRAHC' A
#
# COMPACT_ATOMS: atom_id res chain seq x y z
N MET A 1 6.58 11.03 -15.70
CA MET A 1 6.20 10.28 -14.49
C MET A 1 4.92 10.90 -13.97
N THR A 2 3.84 10.14 -13.91
CA THR A 2 2.53 10.64 -13.43
C THR A 2 2.59 10.84 -11.92
N HIS A 3 2.16 12.01 -11.44
CA HIS A 3 2.07 12.28 -10.01
C HIS A 3 0.97 11.40 -9.38
N PRO A 4 1.23 10.75 -8.24
CA PRO A 4 0.21 9.98 -7.53
C PRO A 4 -0.93 10.91 -7.07
N THR A 5 -2.15 10.41 -7.16
CA THR A 5 -3.31 11.16 -6.67
C THR A 5 -3.38 11.08 -5.13
N PRO A 6 -4.11 12.00 -4.47
CA PRO A 6 -4.31 11.92 -3.02
C PRO A 6 -4.94 10.59 -2.57
N ASP A 7 -5.77 9.97 -3.41
CA ASP A 7 -6.40 8.68 -3.15
C ASP A 7 -5.37 7.53 -3.17
N ASP A 8 -4.46 7.55 -4.15
CA ASP A 8 -3.35 6.59 -4.21
C ASP A 8 -2.47 6.65 -2.96
N VAL A 9 -2.16 7.88 -2.51
CA VAL A 9 -1.35 8.10 -1.30
C VAL A 9 -2.10 7.60 -0.07
N HIS A 10 -3.41 7.85 0.04
CA HIS A 10 -4.22 7.37 1.16
C HIS A 10 -4.23 5.83 1.22
N SER A 11 -4.47 5.18 0.07
CA SER A 11 -4.47 3.73 -0.05
C SER A 11 -3.10 3.13 0.31
N ALA A 12 -2.01 3.75 -0.15
CA ALA A 12 -0.66 3.30 0.16
C ALA A 12 -0.31 3.48 1.66
N VAL A 13 -0.77 4.56 2.31
CA VAL A 13 -0.62 4.75 3.76
C VAL A 13 -1.42 3.70 4.54
N HIS A 14 -2.66 3.42 4.15
CA HIS A 14 -3.49 2.41 4.80
C HIS A 14 -2.89 1.01 4.68
N TRP A 15 -2.34 0.67 3.51
CA TRP A 15 -1.57 -0.55 3.32
C TRP A 15 -0.33 -0.59 4.22
N ALA A 16 0.47 0.48 4.25
CA ALA A 16 1.71 0.53 5.03
C ALA A 16 1.46 0.38 6.55
N LEU A 17 0.34 0.92 7.06
CA LEU A 17 -0.07 0.74 8.45
C LEU A 17 -0.23 -0.74 8.85
N SER A 18 -0.66 -1.59 7.91
CA SER A 18 -0.92 -3.01 8.17
C SER A 18 0.22 -3.94 7.76
N HIS A 19 1.03 -3.54 6.76
CA HIS A 19 1.96 -4.45 6.09
C HIS A 19 3.41 -3.95 6.04
N ASP A 20 3.66 -2.65 6.21
CA ASP A 20 4.99 -2.08 6.01
C ASP A 20 5.24 -0.83 6.87
N LEU A 21 5.40 -1.08 8.18
CA LEU A 21 5.68 -0.03 9.16
C LEU A 21 6.98 0.74 8.84
N ALA A 22 7.98 0.08 8.26
CA ALA A 22 9.23 0.72 7.88
C ALA A 22 9.03 1.77 6.78
N ALA A 23 8.24 1.45 5.75
CA ALA A 23 7.87 2.42 4.71
C ALA A 23 7.08 3.61 5.29
N LEU A 24 6.17 3.35 6.24
CA LEU A 24 5.40 4.42 6.89
C LEU A 24 6.28 5.36 7.72
N LEU A 25 7.24 4.82 8.48
CA LEU A 25 8.18 5.62 9.28
C LEU A 25 9.12 6.45 8.39
N ALA A 26 9.60 5.89 7.27
CA ALA A 26 10.39 6.63 6.29
C ALA A 26 9.57 7.77 5.68
N TYR A 27 8.33 7.50 5.26
CA TYR A 27 7.41 8.49 4.69
C TYR A 27 7.11 9.64 5.67
N ARG A 28 6.87 9.33 6.96
CA ARG A 28 6.60 10.35 7.98
C ARG A 28 7.79 11.27 8.27
N GLN A 29 9.03 10.78 8.15
CA GLN A 29 10.21 11.61 8.35
C GLN A 29 10.33 12.72 7.29
N VAL A 30 9.79 12.50 6.10
CA VAL A 30 9.83 13.46 4.98
C VAL A 30 8.59 14.36 4.92
N GLY A 31 7.51 13.99 5.61
CA GLY A 31 6.22 14.70 5.57
C GLY A 31 6.26 16.14 6.10
N HIS A 32 7.30 16.50 6.84
CA HIS A 32 7.54 17.84 7.38
C HIS A 32 8.47 18.71 6.52
N LEU A 33 9.01 18.18 5.41
CA LEU A 33 9.95 18.88 4.53
C LEU A 33 9.24 19.58 3.35
N ASP A 34 10.03 20.26 2.52
CA ASP A 34 9.57 21.01 1.35
C ASP A 34 8.64 20.21 0.42
N ARG A 35 7.77 20.94 -0.30
CA ARG A 35 6.76 20.36 -1.22
C ARG A 35 7.35 19.34 -2.21
N SER A 36 8.55 19.60 -2.74
CA SER A 36 9.22 18.69 -3.68
C SER A 36 9.64 17.36 -3.01
N ALA A 37 10.11 17.42 -1.78
CA ALA A 37 10.49 16.23 -1.00
C ALA A 37 9.26 15.39 -0.65
N ARG A 38 8.16 16.06 -0.29
CA ARG A 38 6.87 15.39 -0.06
C ARG A 38 6.40 14.63 -1.31
N TRP A 39 6.45 15.24 -2.49
CA TRP A 39 6.03 14.57 -3.72
C TRP A 39 6.87 13.35 -4.07
N GLN A 40 8.18 13.39 -3.81
CA GLN A 40 9.04 12.23 -4.00
C GLN A 40 8.71 11.12 -3.01
N ALA A 41 8.43 11.46 -1.76
CA ALA A 41 8.01 10.51 -0.74
C ALA A 41 6.64 9.88 -1.07
N ASP A 42 5.67 10.68 -1.55
CA ASP A 42 4.37 10.21 -2.02
C ASP A 42 4.54 9.19 -3.16
N ALA A 43 5.35 9.54 -4.17
CA ALA A 43 5.61 8.67 -5.31
C ALA A 43 6.32 7.37 -4.92
N ALA A 44 7.31 7.43 -4.01
CA ALA A 44 8.01 6.25 -3.52
C ALA A 44 7.11 5.31 -2.72
N LEU A 45 6.24 5.87 -1.85
CA LEU A 45 5.29 5.09 -1.06
C LEU A 45 4.27 4.38 -1.96
N VAL A 46 3.70 5.11 -2.94
CA VAL A 46 2.74 4.55 -3.90
C VAL A 46 3.39 3.49 -4.78
N ALA A 47 4.61 3.71 -5.27
CA ALA A 47 5.32 2.72 -6.09
C ALA A 47 5.55 1.41 -5.31
N ARG A 48 5.93 1.52 -4.03
CA ARG A 48 6.15 0.36 -3.15
C ARG A 48 4.85 -0.40 -2.88
N TRP A 49 3.77 0.32 -2.60
CA TRP A 49 2.43 -0.28 -2.46
C TRP A 49 2.00 -1.00 -3.74
N GLN A 50 2.17 -0.37 -4.90
CA GLN A 50 1.81 -0.97 -6.20
C GLN A 50 2.67 -2.20 -6.51
N ASP A 51 3.96 -2.19 -6.19
CA ASP A 51 4.83 -3.34 -6.38
C ASP A 51 4.46 -4.51 -5.46
N ALA A 52 4.20 -4.22 -4.18
CA ALA A 52 3.79 -5.21 -3.20
C ALA A 52 2.40 -5.81 -3.52
N THR A 53 1.45 -4.99 -3.96
CA THR A 53 0.11 -5.46 -4.36
C THR A 53 0.12 -6.17 -5.70
N ARG A 54 0.93 -5.73 -6.67
CA ARG A 54 1.13 -6.45 -7.93
C ARG A 54 1.78 -7.81 -7.69
N THR A 55 2.75 -7.89 -6.78
CA THR A 55 3.40 -9.14 -6.39
C THR A 55 2.46 -10.03 -5.59
N GLY A 56 1.71 -9.48 -4.63
CA GLY A 56 0.68 -10.20 -3.89
C GLY A 56 -0.45 -10.72 -4.78
N LEU A 57 -0.85 -9.99 -5.83
CA LEU A 57 -1.80 -10.44 -6.84
C LEU A 57 -1.20 -11.51 -7.78
N ARG A 58 0.12 -11.52 -7.95
CA ARG A 58 0.84 -12.47 -8.80
C ARG A 58 1.16 -13.78 -8.07
N ASP A 59 1.33 -13.72 -6.75
CA ASP A 59 1.50 -14.87 -5.85
C ASP A 59 0.14 -15.46 -5.42
N ALA A 60 -0.88 -14.59 -5.26
CA ALA A 60 -2.28 -14.99 -5.23
C ALA A 60 -2.73 -15.38 -6.65
N GLY A 61 -2.29 -16.56 -7.12
CA GLY A 61 -3.02 -17.28 -8.15
C GLY A 61 -4.51 -17.43 -7.78
N PRO A 62 -5.37 -17.92 -8.69
CA PRO A 62 -6.83 -17.93 -8.54
C PRO A 62 -7.42 -18.82 -7.41
N ARG A 63 -6.67 -19.06 -6.32
CA ARG A 63 -7.04 -19.92 -5.18
C ARG A 63 -7.23 -19.18 -3.85
N GLY A 64 -7.21 -17.84 -3.83
CA GLY A 64 -7.37 -17.07 -2.58
C GLY A 64 -8.81 -16.64 -2.24
N LEU A 65 -9.73 -16.69 -3.20
CA LEU A 65 -11.15 -16.48 -2.96
C LEU A 65 -11.81 -17.85 -2.76
N VAL A 66 -12.60 -18.00 -1.70
CA VAL A 66 -13.34 -19.21 -1.27
C VAL A 66 -12.51 -20.38 -0.71
N ALA A 67 -11.82 -20.14 0.41
CA ALA A 67 -11.79 -21.17 1.46
C ALA A 67 -13.08 -21.00 2.28
N GLU A 68 -14.00 -21.94 2.07
CA GLU A 68 -15.27 -22.12 2.75
C GLU A 68 -15.20 -21.84 4.26
N LEU A 69 -15.97 -20.86 4.75
CA LEU A 69 -16.48 -20.93 6.11
C LEU A 69 -17.63 -21.94 6.11
N PRO A 70 -17.53 -23.09 6.81
CA PRO A 70 -18.71 -23.91 7.03
C PRO A 70 -19.69 -23.09 7.86
N ARG A 71 -20.83 -22.73 7.27
CA ARG A 71 -22.00 -22.26 8.00
C ARG A 71 -22.52 -23.43 8.84
N ALA A 72 -21.93 -23.62 10.01
CA ALA A 72 -22.57 -24.33 11.10
C ALA A 72 -23.31 -23.31 11.96
N HIS A 73 -24.63 -23.23 11.81
CA HIS A 73 -25.50 -22.81 12.89
C HIS A 73 -26.82 -23.58 12.78
N CYS A 74 -27.20 -24.12 13.94
CA CYS A 74 -28.32 -25.01 14.24
C CYS A 74 -29.69 -24.50 13.79
#